data_AF-A0A482W3I8-F1
#
_entry.id   AF-A0A482W3I8-F1
#
_cell.length_a   1.000
_cell.length_b   1.000
_cell.length_c   1.000
_cell.angle_alpha   90.00
_cell.angle_beta   90.00
_cell.angle_gamma   90.00
#
_symmetry.space_group_name_H-M   'P 1'
#
loop_
_entity.id
_entity.type
_entity.pdbx_description
1 polymer ?
#
loop_
_entity_poly.entity_id
_entity_poly.type
_entity_poly.pdbx_seq_one_letter_code
_entity_poly.pdbx_strand_id
1 'polypeptide(L)'
;YSEEDQITQKRLLKIWTNFAKYQNPTPKPTELLQHITWPSISTNDKFFYVDIGDNLTIRNYPKKETYQEWEKLYNSLGYNNFDTY
;
A
#
# COMPACT_ATOMS: atom_id res chain seq x y z
N TYR A 1 -5.63 22.59 -11.35
CA TYR A 1 -4.99 21.65 -10.40
C TYR A 1 -4.06 22.44 -9.51
N SER A 2 -4.10 22.22 -8.20
CA SER A 2 -3.16 22.84 -7.27
C SER A 2 -1.73 22.38 -7.56
N GLU A 3 -0.73 23.04 -6.98
CA GLU A 3 0.66 22.58 -7.07
C GLU A 3 0.82 21.20 -6.41
N GLU A 4 0.11 20.97 -5.30
CA GLU A 4 0.07 19.70 -4.56
C GLU A 4 -0.48 18.55 -5.41
N ASP A 5 -1.56 18.79 -6.17
CA ASP A 5 -2.13 17.81 -7.10
C ASP A 5 -1.12 17.41 -8.18
N GLN A 6 -0.39 18.39 -8.73
CA GLN A 6 0.61 18.16 -9.77
C GLN A 6 1.79 17.35 -9.24
N ILE A 7 2.21 17.63 -8.00
CA ILE A 7 3.26 16.85 -7.32
C ILE A 7 2.79 15.41 -7.12
N THR A 8 1.56 15.22 -6.63
CA THR A 8 0.97 13.90 -6.40
C THR A 8 0.85 13.10 -7.70
N GLN A 9 0.41 13.73 -8.79
CA GLN A 9 0.38 13.12 -10.11
C GLN A 9 1.77 12.64 -10.56
N LYS A 10 2.80 13.49 -10.43
CA LYS A 10 4.19 13.15 -10.77
C LYS A 10 4.72 11.99 -9.92
N ARG A 11 4.41 11.97 -8.61
CA ARG A 11 4.77 10.88 -7.68
C ARG A 11 4.15 9.57 -8.12
N LEU A 12 2.84 9.54 -8.40
CA LEU A 12 2.14 8.35 -8.88
C LEU A 12 2.78 7.82 -10.16
N LEU A 13 2.93 8.67 -11.19
CA LEU A 13 3.58 8.25 -12.44
C LEU A 13 4.98 7.67 -12.21
N LYS A 14 5.76 8.27 -11.32
CA LYS A 14 7.11 7.78 -11.00
C LYS A 14 7.09 6.42 -10.30
N ILE A 15 6.22 6.24 -9.32
CA ILE A 15 6.01 4.97 -8.60
C ILE A 15 5.64 3.85 -9.59
N TRP A 16 4.62 4.09 -10.43
CA TRP A 16 4.13 3.11 -11.38
C TRP A 16 5.17 2.75 -12.45
N THR A 17 5.86 3.74 -13.02
CA THR A 17 6.91 3.51 -14.02
C THR A 17 8.13 2.80 -13.44
N ASN A 18 8.54 3.13 -12.21
CA ASN A 18 9.60 2.41 -11.52
C ASN A 18 9.19 0.95 -11.28
N PHE A 19 7.97 0.70 -10.82
CA PHE A 19 7.48 -0.67 -10.61
C PHE A 19 7.47 -1.46 -11.92
N ALA A 20 6.94 -0.89 -13.01
CA ALA A 20 6.93 -1.54 -14.32
C ALA A 20 8.35 -1.88 -14.83
N LYS A 21 9.34 -1.01 -14.53
CA LYS A 21 10.72 -1.18 -15.02
C LYS A 21 11.60 -2.07 -14.13
N TYR A 22 11.37 -2.04 -12.81
CA TYR A 22 12.30 -2.62 -11.82
C TYR A 22 11.64 -3.60 -10.85
N GLN A 23 10.32 -3.81 -10.95
CA GLN A 23 9.52 -4.55 -9.96
C GLN A 23 9.63 -3.97 -8.53
N ASN A 24 10.10 -2.73 -8.42
CA ASN A 24 10.24 -1.98 -7.17
C ASN A 24 9.80 -0.53 -7.43
N PRO A 25 8.79 -0.02 -6.72
CA PRO A 25 8.27 1.34 -6.92
C PRO A 25 9.24 2.44 -6.47
N THR A 26 10.15 2.15 -5.54
CA THR A 26 11.15 3.08 -4.99
C THR A 26 12.56 2.45 -5.04
N PRO A 27 13.11 2.16 -6.23
CA PRO A 27 14.40 1.48 -6.36
C PRO A 27 15.58 2.37 -5.94
N LYS A 28 15.37 3.69 -5.94
CA LYS A 28 16.33 4.70 -5.48
C LYS A 28 15.58 5.78 -4.70
N PRO A 29 16.12 6.29 -3.59
CA PRO A 29 15.54 7.41 -2.88
C PRO A 29 15.69 8.69 -3.72
N THR A 30 14.59 9.40 -3.93
CA THR A 30 14.55 10.66 -4.66
C THR A 30 13.77 11.69 -3.87
N GLU A 31 14.10 12.98 -4.06
CA GLU A 31 13.39 14.09 -3.41
C GLU A 31 11.89 14.09 -3.76
N LEU A 32 11.55 13.80 -5.03
CA LEU A 32 10.16 13.68 -5.48
C LEU A 32 9.38 12.64 -4.65
N LEU A 33 10.03 11.53 -4.31
CA LEU A 33 9.47 10.46 -3.49
C LEU A 33 9.83 10.60 -2.02
N GLN A 34 10.24 11.80 -1.58
CA GLN A 34 10.55 12.12 -0.18
C GLN A 34 11.51 11.13 0.47
N HIS A 35 12.42 10.56 -0.33
CA HIS A 35 13.40 9.56 0.08
C HIS A 35 12.81 8.31 0.76
N ILE A 36 11.52 8.01 0.54
CA ILE A 36 10.91 6.81 1.10
C ILE A 36 11.43 5.54 0.41
N THR A 37 11.51 4.46 1.19
CA THR A 37 11.70 3.10 0.66
C THR A 37 10.41 2.33 0.90
N TRP A 38 9.74 1.93 -0.17
CA TRP A 38 8.52 1.14 -0.11
C TRP A 38 8.84 -0.27 0.39
N PRO A 39 8.34 -0.66 1.58
CA PRO A 39 8.65 -1.96 2.16
C PRO A 39 7.90 -3.08 1.42
N SER A 40 8.58 -4.20 1.17
CA SER A 40 7.92 -5.43 0.72
C SER A 40 6.99 -5.94 1.81
N ILE A 41 5.86 -6.51 1.39
CA ILE A 41 4.93 -7.19 2.29
C ILE A 41 5.64 -8.45 2.85
N SER A 42 5.57 -8.63 4.16
CA SER A 42 6.06 -9.82 4.85
C SER A 42 4.89 -10.62 5.41
N THR A 43 5.03 -11.94 5.54
CA THR A 43 4.04 -12.85 6.13
C THR A 43 3.83 -12.67 7.64
N ASN A 44 4.52 -11.72 8.27
CA ASN A 44 4.64 -11.59 9.72
C ASN A 44 3.53 -10.68 10.30
N ASP A 45 2.32 -10.75 9.74
CA ASP A 45 1.16 -9.92 10.11
C ASP A 45 1.38 -8.40 10.02
N LYS A 46 2.41 -7.95 9.31
CA LYS A 46 2.68 -6.51 9.07
C LYS A 46 2.42 -6.19 7.60
N PHE A 47 1.25 -5.61 7.36
CA PHE A 47 0.84 -5.11 6.06
C PHE A 47 1.24 -3.65 5.91
N PHE A 48 2.53 -3.42 5.68
CA PHE A 48 3.02 -2.09 5.39
C PHE A 48 2.53 -1.60 4.03
N TYR A 49 2.11 -0.34 3.98
CA TYR A 49 1.69 0.32 2.75
C TYR A 49 2.18 1.77 2.76
N VAL A 50 2.26 2.37 1.57
CA VAL A 50 2.54 3.80 1.43
C VAL A 50 1.21 4.53 1.30
N ASP A 51 0.93 5.41 2.26
CA ASP A 51 -0.15 6.38 2.20
C ASP A 51 0.29 7.54 1.30
N ILE A 52 -0.43 7.75 0.20
CA ILE A 52 -0.12 8.75 -0.83
C ILE A 52 -1.08 9.93 -0.66
N GLY A 53 -0.63 10.95 0.07
CA GLY A 53 -1.27 12.26 0.14
C GLY A 53 -0.25 13.37 -0.17
N ASP A 54 -0.39 14.52 0.49
CA ASP A 54 0.56 15.65 0.37
C ASP A 54 1.99 15.21 0.74
N ASN A 55 2.10 14.25 1.65
CA ASN A 55 3.32 13.53 1.99
C ASN A 55 3.13 12.02 1.76
N LEU A 56 4.23 11.34 1.48
CA LEU A 56 4.35 9.90 1.40
C LEU A 56 4.69 9.37 2.79
N THR A 57 3.79 8.60 3.39
CA THR A 57 4.03 8.01 4.72
C THR A 57 3.89 6.51 4.70
N ILE A 58 4.81 5.80 5.36
CA ILE A 58 4.70 4.34 5.53
C ILE A 58 3.80 4.07 6.72
N ARG A 59 2.69 3.37 6.48
CA ARG A 59 1.72 2.96 7.50
C ARG A 59 1.61 1.45 7.52
N ASN A 60 0.92 0.92 8.51
CA ASN A 60 0.67 -0.52 8.68
C ASN A 60 -0.81 -0.75 9.02
N TYR A 61 -1.31 -1.95 8.75
CA TYR A 61 -2.69 -2.38 9.02
C TYR A 61 -3.75 -1.50 8.33
N PRO A 62 -3.82 -1.53 6.98
CA PRO A 62 -4.82 -0.75 6.26
C PRO A 62 -6.23 -1.15 6.70
N LYS A 63 -7.04 -0.18 7.10
CA LYS A 63 -8.44 -0.36 7.50
C LYS A 63 -8.65 -1.46 8.54
N LYS A 64 -7.74 -1.57 9.52
CA LYS A 64 -7.74 -2.61 10.56
C LYS A 64 -9.12 -2.90 11.15
N GLU A 65 -9.83 -1.86 11.57
CA GLU A 65 -11.17 -1.99 12.19
C GLU A 65 -12.16 -2.66 11.23
N THR A 66 -12.26 -2.16 10.00
CA THR A 66 -13.16 -2.72 9.00
C THR A 66 -12.79 -4.16 8.64
N TYR A 67 -11.50 -4.45 8.43
CA TYR A 67 -11.04 -5.78 8.08
C TYR A 67 -11.36 -6.80 9.18
N GLN A 68 -11.13 -6.44 10.44
CA GLN A 68 -11.43 -7.31 11.59
C GLN A 68 -12.92 -7.63 11.71
N GLU A 69 -13.80 -6.67 11.46
CA GLU A 69 -15.24 -6.93 11.49
C GLU A 69 -15.70 -7.81 10.32
N TRP A 70 -15.14 -7.64 9.11
CA TRP A 70 -15.42 -8.54 7.98
C TRP A 70 -14.91 -9.95 8.22
N GLU A 71 -13.72 -10.11 8.79
CA GLU A 71 -13.15 -11.41 9.14
C GLU A 71 -14.02 -12.13 10.19
N LYS A 72 -14.47 -11.42 11.24
CA LYS A 72 -15.42 -11.96 12.22
C LYS A 72 -16.73 -12.39 11.56
N LEU A 73 -17.30 -11.54 10.70
CA LEU A 73 -18.53 -11.87 9.98
C LEU A 73 -18.35 -13.12 9.11
N TYR A 74 -17.30 -13.15 8.29
CA TYR A 74 -16.98 -14.30 7.44
C TYR A 74 -16.86 -15.60 8.25
N ASN A 75 -16.09 -15.57 9.35
CA ASN A 75 -15.90 -16.73 10.23
C ASN A 75 -17.21 -17.16 10.91
N SER A 76 -18.12 -16.21 11.22
CA SER A 76 -19.41 -16.51 11.84
C SER A 76 -20.40 -17.22 10.89
N LEU A 77 -20.22 -17.09 9.57
CA LEU A 77 -21.09 -17.70 8.57
C LEU A 77 -20.88 -19.22 8.42
N GLY A 78 -19.89 -19.80 9.11
CA GLY A 78 -19.70 -21.25 9.18
C GLY A 78 -19.35 -21.91 7.85
N TYR A 79 -18.80 -21.14 6.91
CA TYR A 79 -18.32 -21.61 5.61
C TYR A 79 -17.02 -22.41 5.74
N ASN A 80 -17.06 -23.53 6.46
CA ASN A 80 -15.93 -24.43 6.65
C ASN A 80 -15.62 -25.27 5.40
N ASN A 81 -16.44 -25.16 4.35
CA ASN A 81 -16.43 -26.02 3.16
C ASN A 81 -15.93 -25.33 1.88
N PHE A 82 -15.46 -24.07 1.95
CA PHE A 82 -15.02 -23.31 0.77
C PHE A 82 -13.55 -22.93 0.79
N ASP A 83 -12.73 -23.59 1.60
CA ASP A 83 -11.27 -23.57 1.42
C ASP A 83 -10.92 -24.29 0.12
N THR A 84 -11.04 -23.59 -1.01
CA THR A 84 -10.51 -24.04 -2.29
C THR A 84 -9.02 -23.72 -2.34
N TYR A 85 -8.25 -24.81 -2.48
CA TYR A 85 -6.79 -24.92 -2.66
C TYR A 85 -6.17 -23.90 -3.62
#